data_AF-A0A7Y2JFL3-F1
#
_entry.id   AF-A0A7Y2JFL3-F1
#
_cell.length_a   1.000
_cell.length_b   1.000
_cell.length_c   1.000
_cell.angle_alpha   90.00
_cell.angle_beta   90.00
_cell.angle_gamma   90.00
#
_symmetry.space_group_name_H-M   'P 1'
#
loop_
_entity.id
_entity.type
_entity.pdbx_description
1 polymer ?
#
loop_
_entity_poly.entity_id
_entity_poly.type
_entity_poly.pdbx_seq_one_letter_code
_entity_poly.pdbx_strand_id
1 'polypeptide(L)'
;MYSKNYCFLIIILSLFIVSCGSKKRVITKKKDSIPKTVESEVVTISKPTSTDHYISLYKDIAKEEMVKYKIPASITLAQGILESASGRGRLAVEANNHFGIKCHGWNGAKIYHDDDAAQECFRKYDDPRLSYEDHSIFLSTRKRYAKLFEFNPSNYKAWARGLRSAGYATDRRYPEKLISLIERYNLHKYDEEVLGQSYDKSDLTDHSVSHIVVKGDTLYSLSKKYNTTVERLMLLNNLTSTDLKVGQVLILNSN
;
A
#
# COMPACT_ATOMS: atom_id res chain seq x y z
N MET A 1 -38.11 44.44 11.22
CA MET A 1 -39.54 44.12 11.19
C MET A 1 -39.68 42.81 10.41
N TYR A 2 -40.26 41.79 11.07
CA TYR A 2 -40.72 40.43 10.66
C TYR A 2 -40.56 39.98 9.18
N SER A 3 -40.25 38.71 8.85
CA SER A 3 -40.71 37.47 9.47
C SER A 3 -39.78 36.27 9.20
N LYS A 4 -39.75 35.37 10.17
CA LYS A 4 -39.26 33.99 10.16
C LYS A 4 -40.23 33.05 9.43
N ASN A 5 -39.80 31.80 9.18
CA ASN A 5 -40.43 30.50 9.55
C ASN A 5 -40.02 29.40 8.54
N TYR A 6 -39.97 28.09 8.82
CA TYR A 6 -39.63 27.18 9.94
C TYR A 6 -39.79 25.75 9.33
N CYS A 7 -39.35 24.71 10.07
CA CYS A 7 -39.67 23.27 9.89
C CYS A 7 -38.97 22.53 8.73
N PHE A 8 -38.38 21.34 8.92
CA PHE A 8 -38.91 20.23 9.71
C PHE A 8 -37.82 19.44 10.45
N LEU A 9 -38.16 19.08 11.68
CA LEU A 9 -37.43 18.25 12.63
C LEU A 9 -38.26 16.96 12.76
N ILE A 10 -37.69 15.78 12.54
CA ILE A 10 -38.35 14.51 12.91
C ILE A 10 -37.45 13.78 13.90
N ILE A 11 -37.87 13.89 15.17
CA ILE A 11 -37.56 12.99 16.27
C ILE A 11 -38.63 11.91 16.25
N ILE A 12 -38.25 10.64 16.29
CA ILE A 12 -39.12 9.57 16.81
C ILE A 12 -38.35 8.81 17.89
N LEU A 13 -38.95 8.83 19.07
CA LEU A 13 -38.55 8.19 20.32
C LEU A 13 -39.67 7.21 20.71
N SER A 14 -39.36 5.93 20.92
CA SER A 14 -40.12 5.00 21.77
C SER A 14 -39.27 3.73 22.00
N LEU A 15 -38.67 3.56 23.18
CA LEU A 15 -39.17 2.93 24.42
C LEU A 15 -39.22 1.39 24.39
N PHE A 16 -38.19 0.84 25.05
CA PHE A 16 -38.04 -0.39 25.85
C PHE A 16 -39.17 -1.42 25.91
N ILE A 17 -38.76 -2.69 25.76
CA ILE A 17 -39.18 -3.78 26.67
C ILE A 17 -38.00 -4.73 26.92
N VAL A 18 -37.51 -4.71 28.16
CA VAL A 18 -36.64 -5.72 28.78
C VAL A 18 -37.52 -6.88 29.21
N SER A 19 -37.19 -8.11 28.78
CA SER A 19 -37.81 -9.33 29.27
C SER A 19 -36.77 -10.14 30.05
N CYS A 20 -36.95 -10.21 31.37
CA CYS A 20 -36.25 -11.11 32.28
C CYS A 20 -36.95 -12.48 32.27
N GLY A 21 -36.22 -13.54 31.92
CA GLY A 21 -36.66 -14.93 32.01
C GLY A 21 -35.74 -15.76 32.92
N SER A 22 -36.36 -16.54 33.80
CA SER A 22 -35.84 -17.14 35.03
C SER A 22 -34.66 -18.11 34.94
N LYS A 23 -33.81 -18.05 35.97
CA LYS A 23 -32.78 -19.04 36.32
C LYS A 23 -33.41 -20.41 36.61
N LYS A 24 -33.00 -21.45 35.88
CA LYS A 24 -33.10 -22.85 36.32
C LYS A 24 -31.70 -23.41 36.52
N ARG A 25 -31.43 -23.85 37.76
CA ARG A 25 -30.19 -24.51 38.18
C ARG A 25 -30.34 -26.00 37.84
N VAL A 26 -29.54 -26.49 36.90
CA VAL A 26 -29.42 -27.93 36.59
C VAL A 26 -28.05 -28.37 37.10
N ILE A 27 -28.06 -29.24 38.11
CA ILE A 27 -26.88 -29.96 38.60
C ILE A 27 -26.85 -31.29 37.85
N THR A 28 -25.85 -31.50 36.98
CA THR A 28 -25.54 -32.84 36.48
C THR A 28 -24.04 -33.02 36.24
N LYS A 29 -23.46 -33.86 37.11
CA LYS A 29 -22.26 -34.70 37.03
C LYS A 29 -21.16 -34.36 36.01
N LYS A 30 -19.97 -34.14 36.59
CA LYS A 30 -18.62 -34.22 36.00
C LYS A 30 -18.48 -35.48 35.12
N LYS A 31 -18.09 -35.30 33.86
CA LYS A 31 -17.59 -36.35 32.97
C LYS A 31 -16.24 -35.86 32.43
N ASP A 32 -15.21 -36.67 32.66
CA ASP A 32 -13.81 -36.33 32.39
C ASP A 32 -13.59 -35.95 30.92
N SER A 33 -12.84 -34.85 30.72
CA SER A 33 -12.51 -34.31 29.41
C SER A 33 -11.30 -35.02 28.84
N ILE A 34 -11.52 -35.69 27.71
CA ILE A 34 -10.47 -36.15 26.79
C ILE A 34 -9.88 -34.91 26.10
N PRO A 35 -8.54 -34.80 25.92
CA PRO A 35 -7.92 -33.59 25.35
C PRO A 35 -8.43 -33.31 23.94
N LYS A 36 -8.86 -32.06 23.71
CA LYS A 36 -9.20 -31.54 22.38
C LYS A 36 -7.97 -31.57 21.49
N THR A 37 -8.09 -32.27 20.36
CA THR A 37 -7.25 -32.17 19.17
C THR A 37 -7.02 -30.70 18.82
N VAL A 38 -5.75 -30.32 18.67
CA VAL A 38 -5.33 -29.00 18.19
C VAL A 38 -5.70 -28.91 16.71
N GLU A 39 -6.74 -28.14 16.41
CA GLU A 39 -7.16 -27.83 15.04
C GLU A 39 -6.17 -26.80 14.48
N SER A 40 -5.32 -27.23 13.55
CA SER A 40 -4.34 -26.38 12.88
C SER A 40 -5.06 -25.30 12.08
N GLU A 41 -4.87 -24.05 12.47
CA GLU A 41 -5.37 -22.89 11.73
C GLU A 41 -4.70 -22.87 10.34
N VAL A 42 -5.48 -23.11 9.30
CA VAL A 42 -5.02 -23.09 7.91
C VAL A 42 -4.70 -21.65 7.54
N VAL A 43 -3.43 -21.27 7.61
CA VAL A 43 -2.93 -19.99 7.09
C VAL A 43 -3.18 -19.97 5.58
N THR A 44 -4.21 -19.23 5.17
CA THR A 44 -4.53 -19.01 3.77
C THR A 44 -3.46 -18.09 3.17
N ILE A 45 -2.47 -18.68 2.49
CA ILE A 45 -1.51 -17.92 1.68
C ILE A 45 -2.30 -17.19 0.57
N SER A 46 -2.64 -15.93 0.81
CA SER A 46 -3.34 -15.10 -0.15
C SER A 46 -2.41 -14.79 -1.33
N LYS A 47 -2.83 -15.11 -2.54
CA LYS A 47 -2.07 -14.79 -3.76
C LYS A 47 -1.75 -13.29 -3.81
N PRO A 48 -0.57 -12.89 -4.35
CA PRO A 48 -0.21 -11.47 -4.45
C PRO A 48 -1.30 -10.71 -5.19
N THR A 49 -1.71 -9.59 -4.60
CA THR A 49 -2.78 -8.76 -5.14
C THR A 49 -2.27 -7.97 -6.36
N SER A 50 -3.19 -7.39 -7.14
CA SER A 50 -2.81 -6.45 -8.20
C SER A 50 -1.95 -5.28 -7.68
N THR A 51 -2.12 -4.91 -6.40
CA THR A 51 -1.33 -3.85 -5.77
C THR A 51 0.09 -4.30 -5.45
N ASP A 52 0.28 -5.53 -4.96
CA ASP A 52 1.62 -6.08 -4.71
C ASP A 52 2.44 -6.16 -6.00
N HIS A 53 1.78 -6.58 -7.10
CA HIS A 53 2.38 -6.58 -8.42
C HIS A 53 2.76 -5.15 -8.87
N TYR A 54 1.87 -4.18 -8.71
CA TYR A 54 2.16 -2.78 -9.01
C TYR A 54 3.38 -2.26 -8.23
N ILE A 55 3.42 -2.52 -6.92
CA ILE A 55 4.56 -2.13 -6.07
C ILE A 55 5.85 -2.79 -6.58
N SER A 56 5.81 -4.07 -6.94
CA SER A 56 7.00 -4.78 -7.43
C SER A 56 7.58 -4.16 -8.70
N LEU A 57 6.73 -3.69 -9.62
CA LEU A 57 7.13 -3.07 -10.88
C LEU A 57 7.70 -1.66 -10.69
N TYR A 58 7.12 -0.87 -9.78
CA TYR A 58 7.37 0.57 -9.72
C TYR A 58 8.16 1.05 -8.50
N LYS A 59 8.47 0.18 -7.53
CA LYS A 59 9.22 0.57 -6.32
C LYS A 59 10.57 1.22 -6.64
N ASP A 60 11.31 0.67 -7.60
CA ASP A 60 12.65 1.17 -7.90
C ASP A 60 12.59 2.52 -8.62
N ILE A 61 11.57 2.70 -9.47
CA ILE A 61 11.24 4.01 -10.07
C ILE A 61 10.93 5.03 -8.98
N ALA A 62 10.05 4.69 -8.03
CA ALA A 62 9.72 5.59 -6.94
C ALA A 62 10.93 5.94 -6.05
N LYS A 63 11.87 5.02 -5.86
CA LYS A 63 13.14 5.26 -5.14
C LYS A 63 14.07 6.17 -5.94
N GLU A 64 14.21 5.97 -7.24
CA GLU A 64 14.96 6.86 -8.14
C GLU A 64 14.40 8.29 -8.08
N GLU A 65 13.07 8.42 -8.13
CA GLU A 65 12.37 9.70 -8.00
C GLU A 65 12.58 10.35 -6.64
N MET A 66 12.62 9.57 -5.55
CA MET A 66 12.96 10.07 -4.22
C MET A 66 14.38 10.62 -4.16
N VAL A 67 15.35 9.94 -4.77
CA VAL A 67 16.73 10.42 -4.84
C VAL A 67 16.79 11.73 -5.62
N LYS A 68 16.13 11.81 -6.78
CA LYS A 68 16.21 12.93 -7.71
C LYS A 68 15.42 14.16 -7.24
N TYR A 69 14.20 13.96 -6.79
CA TYR A 69 13.25 15.05 -6.50
C TYR A 69 12.94 15.22 -5.01
N LYS A 70 13.46 14.35 -4.13
CA LYS A 70 13.27 14.41 -2.66
C LYS A 70 11.81 14.25 -2.21
N ILE A 71 11.01 13.54 -3.00
CA ILE A 71 9.65 13.11 -2.64
C ILE A 71 9.74 11.70 -2.06
N PRO A 72 9.16 11.39 -0.89
CA PRO A 72 9.22 10.04 -0.33
C PRO A 72 8.71 9.00 -1.33
N ALA A 73 9.47 7.93 -1.53
CA ALA A 73 9.10 6.83 -2.42
C ALA A 73 7.76 6.21 -2.00
N SER A 74 7.50 6.14 -0.70
CA SER A 74 6.23 5.66 -0.14
C SER A 74 5.03 6.52 -0.57
N ILE A 75 5.20 7.84 -0.63
CA ILE A 75 4.18 8.78 -1.09
C ILE A 75 3.93 8.59 -2.59
N THR A 76 5.00 8.57 -3.39
CA THR A 76 4.91 8.36 -4.83
C THR A 76 4.21 7.05 -5.17
N LEU A 77 4.55 5.94 -4.49
CA LEU A 77 3.89 4.65 -4.70
C LEU A 77 2.43 4.67 -4.24
N ALA A 78 2.11 5.24 -3.08
CA ALA A 78 0.75 5.29 -2.57
C ALA A 78 -0.18 6.11 -3.48
N GLN A 79 0.31 7.24 -4.00
CA GLN A 79 -0.40 8.01 -5.00
C GLN A 79 -0.57 7.21 -6.28
N GLY A 80 0.51 6.63 -6.83
CA GLY A 80 0.43 5.79 -8.03
C GLY A 80 -0.61 4.66 -7.89
N ILE A 81 -0.61 3.94 -6.76
CA ILE A 81 -1.59 2.89 -6.46
C ILE A 81 -3.02 3.45 -6.47
N LEU A 82 -3.25 4.56 -5.77
CA LEU A 82 -4.58 5.15 -5.61
C LEU A 82 -5.11 5.70 -6.94
N GLU A 83 -4.32 6.51 -7.64
CA GLU A 83 -4.73 7.23 -8.86
C GLU A 83 -4.87 6.29 -10.07
N SER A 84 -4.07 5.21 -10.13
CA SER A 84 -4.11 4.26 -11.25
C SER A 84 -4.93 2.99 -10.99
N ALA A 85 -5.59 2.89 -9.84
CA ALA A 85 -6.22 1.66 -9.37
C ALA A 85 -5.27 0.45 -9.40
N SER A 86 -4.04 0.64 -8.92
CA SER A 86 -2.92 -0.31 -9.00
C SER A 86 -2.57 -0.68 -10.45
N GLY A 87 -2.50 0.31 -11.33
CA GLY A 87 -2.10 0.18 -12.74
C GLY A 87 -3.17 -0.40 -13.66
N ARG A 88 -4.39 -0.63 -13.15
CA ARG A 88 -5.51 -1.21 -13.93
C ARG A 88 -6.43 -0.17 -14.54
N GLY A 89 -6.33 1.08 -14.10
CA GLY A 89 -7.10 2.20 -14.65
C GLY A 89 -6.76 2.44 -16.12
N ARG A 90 -7.77 2.86 -16.88
CA ARG A 90 -7.64 3.07 -18.34
C ARG A 90 -6.45 3.96 -18.72
N LEU A 91 -6.26 5.07 -18.00
CA LEU A 91 -5.16 6.01 -18.26
C LEU A 91 -3.78 5.37 -18.03
N ALA A 92 -3.65 4.50 -17.02
CA ALA A 92 -2.41 3.77 -16.79
C ALA A 92 -2.17 2.72 -17.89
N VAL A 93 -3.20 1.95 -18.26
CA VAL A 93 -3.08 0.87 -19.25
C VAL A 93 -2.85 1.39 -20.68
N GLU A 94 -3.63 2.37 -21.13
CA GLU A 94 -3.62 2.81 -22.55
C GLU A 94 -2.65 3.97 -22.82
N ALA A 95 -2.23 4.67 -21.77
CA ALA A 95 -1.46 5.91 -21.88
C ALA A 95 -0.26 6.00 -20.94
N ASN A 96 0.04 4.93 -20.16
CA ASN A 96 1.10 4.92 -19.15
C ASN A 96 1.02 6.11 -18.19
N ASN A 97 -0.17 6.67 -17.96
CA ASN A 97 -0.39 7.83 -17.10
C ASN A 97 -0.91 7.36 -15.73
N HIS A 98 0.01 7.18 -14.79
CA HIS A 98 -0.28 6.58 -13.48
C HIS A 98 -0.87 7.56 -12.46
N PHE A 99 -0.79 8.86 -12.73
CA PHE A 99 -1.14 9.92 -11.78
C PHE A 99 -2.24 10.86 -12.31
N GLY A 100 -2.90 10.51 -13.42
CA GLY A 100 -3.98 11.32 -13.99
C GLY A 100 -3.53 12.71 -14.44
N ILE A 101 -2.31 12.88 -14.93
CA ILE A 101 -1.77 14.21 -15.25
C ILE A 101 -2.47 14.76 -16.51
N LYS A 102 -3.14 15.91 -16.36
CA LYS A 102 -3.85 16.62 -17.43
C LYS A 102 -2.87 17.38 -18.34
N CYS A 103 -3.32 17.69 -19.57
CA CYS A 103 -2.45 18.24 -20.61
C CYS A 103 -1.83 19.62 -20.25
N HIS A 104 -2.61 20.64 -19.84
CA HIS A 104 -2.12 21.99 -19.47
C HIS A 104 -0.81 22.45 -20.15
N GLY A 105 -0.84 22.70 -21.46
CA GLY A 105 0.35 23.11 -22.24
C GLY A 105 1.23 21.95 -22.74
N TRP A 106 0.77 20.71 -22.58
CA TRP A 106 1.43 19.51 -23.08
C TRP A 106 1.38 19.41 -24.62
N ASN A 107 2.55 19.20 -25.21
CA ASN A 107 2.74 19.08 -26.66
C ASN A 107 2.98 17.63 -27.12
N GLY A 108 3.14 16.67 -26.19
CA GLY A 108 3.31 15.26 -26.52
C GLY A 108 1.98 14.55 -26.83
N ALA A 109 2.04 13.22 -26.86
CA ALA A 109 0.88 12.37 -27.10
C ALA A 109 -0.21 12.57 -26.03
N LYS A 110 -1.47 12.39 -26.42
CA LYS A 110 -2.65 12.68 -25.58
C LYS A 110 -3.63 11.53 -25.62
N ILE A 111 -4.42 11.41 -24.56
CA ILE A 111 -5.60 10.56 -24.51
C ILE A 111 -6.76 11.37 -23.92
N TYR A 112 -7.97 11.14 -24.40
CA TYR A 112 -9.17 11.77 -23.87
C TYR A 112 -9.94 10.79 -22.98
N HIS A 113 -10.40 11.28 -21.85
CA HIS A 113 -11.15 10.51 -20.85
C HIS A 113 -12.13 11.42 -20.12
N ASP A 114 -13.28 10.87 -19.76
CA ASP A 114 -14.27 11.59 -18.96
C ASP A 114 -13.87 11.44 -17.49
N ASP A 115 -13.62 12.55 -16.80
CA ASP A 115 -13.23 12.59 -15.38
C ASP A 115 -14.08 13.62 -14.63
N ASP A 116 -13.60 14.85 -14.43
CA ASP A 116 -14.41 15.95 -13.88
C ASP A 116 -15.36 16.53 -14.95
N ALA A 117 -14.93 16.49 -16.22
CA ALA A 117 -15.68 16.90 -17.39
C ALA A 117 -15.57 15.87 -18.52
N ALA A 118 -16.49 15.97 -19.49
CA ALA A 118 -16.45 15.13 -20.68
C ALA A 118 -15.21 15.46 -21.54
N GLN A 119 -14.53 14.42 -22.01
CA GLN A 119 -13.40 14.46 -22.92
C GLN A 119 -12.27 15.37 -22.44
N GLU A 120 -11.91 15.24 -21.16
CA GLU A 120 -10.73 15.91 -20.64
C GLU A 120 -9.44 15.33 -21.25
N CYS A 121 -8.48 16.22 -21.48
CA CYS A 121 -7.20 15.89 -22.08
C CYS A 121 -6.21 15.45 -21.01
N PHE A 122 -5.73 14.22 -21.12
CA PHE A 122 -4.66 13.66 -20.31
C PHE A 122 -3.41 13.41 -21.13
N ARG A 123 -2.25 13.55 -20.47
CA ARG A 123 -0.95 13.24 -21.07
C ARG A 123 -0.86 11.74 -21.32
N LYS A 124 -0.23 11.37 -22.43
CA LYS A 124 0.12 9.98 -22.77
C LYS A 124 1.63 9.88 -22.91
N TYR A 125 2.16 8.80 -22.35
CA TYR A 125 3.59 8.52 -22.28
C TYR A 125 3.91 7.19 -22.96
N ASP A 126 5.12 7.08 -23.48
CA ASP A 126 5.61 5.84 -24.08
C ASP A 126 6.08 4.84 -23.02
N ASP A 127 6.49 5.33 -21.84
CA ASP A 127 6.97 4.54 -20.70
C ASP A 127 6.35 5.07 -19.39
N PRO A 128 5.87 4.20 -18.47
CA PRO A 128 5.39 4.60 -17.15
C PRO A 128 6.36 5.50 -16.37
N ARG A 129 7.67 5.31 -16.49
CA ARG A 129 8.72 6.13 -15.85
C ARG A 129 8.55 7.62 -16.14
N LEU A 130 8.12 7.97 -17.36
CA LEU A 130 7.90 9.36 -17.74
C LEU A 130 6.71 9.98 -16.97
N SER A 131 5.68 9.18 -16.65
CA SER A 131 4.57 9.65 -15.81
C SER A 131 4.97 9.84 -14.35
N TYR A 132 5.87 8.99 -13.82
CA TYR A 132 6.45 9.14 -12.49
C TYR A 132 7.30 10.41 -12.41
N GLU A 133 8.18 10.61 -13.39
CA GLU A 133 9.00 11.81 -13.46
C GLU A 133 8.17 13.09 -13.60
N ASP A 134 7.16 13.10 -14.48
CA ASP A 134 6.30 14.27 -14.66
C ASP A 134 5.45 14.57 -13.41
N HIS A 135 5.04 13.53 -12.66
CA HIS A 135 4.43 13.70 -11.34
C HIS A 135 5.41 14.32 -10.33
N SER A 136 6.67 13.86 -10.29
CA SER A 136 7.67 14.44 -9.40
C SER A 136 8.03 15.88 -9.75
N ILE A 137 8.14 16.20 -11.04
CA ILE A 137 8.26 17.58 -11.53
C ILE A 137 7.04 18.39 -11.11
N PHE A 138 5.83 17.81 -11.21
CA PHE A 138 4.60 18.49 -10.86
C PHE A 138 4.60 18.97 -9.40
N LEU A 139 5.05 18.13 -8.48
CA LEU A 139 5.13 18.43 -7.05
C LEU A 139 6.32 19.34 -6.72
N SER A 140 7.50 19.09 -7.29
CA SER A 140 8.73 19.80 -6.93
C SER A 140 8.81 21.24 -7.48
N THR A 141 8.15 21.53 -8.60
CA THR A 141 8.27 22.84 -9.26
C THR A 141 7.18 23.84 -8.88
N ARG A 142 6.03 23.38 -8.39
CA ARG A 142 4.89 24.26 -8.07
C ARG A 142 4.99 24.79 -6.64
N LYS A 143 5.08 26.12 -6.50
CA LYS A 143 5.20 26.83 -5.21
C LYS A 143 4.22 26.36 -4.13
N ARG A 144 2.98 25.99 -4.51
CA ARG A 144 1.96 25.52 -3.55
C ARG A 144 2.38 24.27 -2.76
N TYR A 145 3.30 23.46 -3.30
CA TYR A 145 3.80 22.24 -2.66
C TYR A 145 5.16 22.44 -1.99
N ALA A 146 5.78 23.63 -2.05
CA ALA A 146 7.13 23.86 -1.54
C ALA A 146 7.29 23.46 -0.07
N LYS A 147 6.28 23.72 0.77
CA LYS A 147 6.28 23.36 2.19
C LYS A 147 6.41 21.85 2.46
N LEU A 148 6.03 20.98 1.50
CA LEU A 148 6.20 19.53 1.65
C LEU A 148 7.68 19.16 1.80
N PHE A 149 8.55 19.85 1.09
CA PHE A 149 9.99 19.60 1.05
C PHE A 149 10.73 20.11 2.30
N GLU A 150 10.03 20.79 3.21
CA GLU A 150 10.55 21.16 4.54
C GLU A 150 10.34 20.02 5.56
N PHE A 151 9.46 19.06 5.26
CA PHE A 151 9.24 17.92 6.15
C PHE A 151 10.39 16.92 6.06
N ASN A 152 10.63 16.22 7.17
CA ASN A 152 11.53 15.07 7.16
C ASN A 152 11.05 14.05 6.09
N PRO A 153 11.92 13.61 5.16
CA PRO A 153 11.56 12.64 4.12
C PRO A 153 11.00 11.31 4.64
N SER A 154 11.30 10.90 5.88
CA SER A 154 10.69 9.69 6.47
C SER A 154 9.27 9.92 7.02
N ASN A 155 8.83 11.18 7.15
CA ASN A 155 7.53 11.52 7.71
C ASN A 155 6.43 11.57 6.64
N TYR A 156 6.12 10.41 6.07
CA TYR A 156 5.07 10.28 5.06
C TYR A 156 3.68 10.74 5.57
N LYS A 157 3.42 10.69 6.89
CA LYS A 157 2.16 11.17 7.48
C LYS A 157 2.04 12.70 7.37
N ALA A 158 3.13 13.44 7.56
CA ALA A 158 3.17 14.88 7.32
C ALA A 158 3.00 15.20 5.84
N TRP A 159 3.67 14.46 4.95
CA TRP A 159 3.51 14.58 3.50
C TRP A 159 2.07 14.36 3.04
N ALA A 160 1.42 13.28 3.47
CA ALA A 160 0.04 12.96 3.08
C ALA A 160 -0.95 14.07 3.48
N ARG A 161 -0.83 14.60 4.70
CA ARG A 161 -1.63 15.75 5.16
C ARG A 161 -1.30 17.01 4.40
N GLY A 162 -0.01 17.26 4.19
CA GLY A 162 0.49 18.41 3.45
C GLY A 162 0.00 18.44 2.01
N LEU A 163 0.00 17.30 1.30
CA LEU A 163 -0.49 17.19 -0.08
C LEU A 163 -1.94 17.67 -0.19
N ARG A 164 -2.79 17.22 0.74
CA ARG A 164 -4.17 17.70 0.83
C ARG A 164 -4.24 19.18 1.15
N SER A 165 -3.51 19.65 2.18
CA SER A 165 -3.50 21.07 2.56
C SER A 165 -3.00 21.99 1.45
N ALA A 166 -2.06 21.53 0.64
CA ALA A 166 -1.56 22.21 -0.55
C ALA A 166 -2.57 22.16 -1.71
N GLY A 167 -3.61 21.32 -1.60
CA GLY A 167 -4.72 21.18 -2.55
C GLY A 167 -4.41 20.28 -3.75
N TYR A 168 -3.66 19.19 -3.52
CA TYR A 168 -3.55 18.08 -4.47
C TYR A 168 -4.91 17.39 -4.68
N ALA A 169 -5.65 17.17 -3.60
CA ALA A 169 -6.98 16.55 -3.63
C ALA A 169 -7.98 17.33 -2.76
N THR A 170 -9.24 17.38 -3.20
CA THR A 170 -10.34 17.98 -2.44
C THR A 170 -10.88 17.05 -1.36
N ASP A 171 -10.74 15.73 -1.56
CA ASP A 171 -11.20 14.69 -0.63
C ASP A 171 -10.59 14.89 0.77
N ARG A 172 -11.46 14.94 1.78
CA ARG A 172 -11.08 15.05 3.19
C ARG A 172 -10.32 13.85 3.69
N ARG A 173 -10.56 12.67 3.10
CA ARG A 173 -9.97 11.38 3.47
C ARG A 173 -8.70 11.04 2.70
N TYR A 174 -8.24 11.93 1.82
CA TYR A 174 -7.06 11.68 0.98
C TYR A 174 -5.80 11.32 1.81
N PRO A 175 -5.47 12.05 2.90
CA PRO A 175 -4.33 11.70 3.73
C PRO A 175 -4.45 10.30 4.34
N GLU A 176 -5.63 9.94 4.85
CA GLU A 176 -5.88 8.64 5.48
C GLU A 176 -5.82 7.51 4.46
N LYS A 177 -6.27 7.73 3.21
CA LYS A 177 -6.14 6.78 2.12
C LYS A 177 -4.66 6.50 1.81
N LEU A 178 -3.84 7.53 1.66
CA LEU A 178 -2.41 7.37 1.41
C LEU A 178 -1.70 6.68 2.58
N ILE A 179 -1.93 7.16 3.82
CA ILE A 179 -1.35 6.57 5.02
C ILE A 179 -1.74 5.08 5.13
N SER A 180 -3.00 4.74 4.89
CA SER A 180 -3.45 3.35 4.94
C SER A 180 -2.78 2.48 3.89
N LEU A 181 -2.53 2.99 2.67
CA LEU A 181 -1.77 2.26 1.65
C LEU A 181 -0.31 2.07 2.05
N ILE A 182 0.34 3.13 2.57
CA ILE A 182 1.74 3.09 3.00
C ILE A 182 1.94 2.10 4.14
N GLU A 183 1.04 2.11 5.12
CA GLU A 183 1.10 1.19 6.28
C GLU A 183 0.74 -0.24 5.86
N ARG A 184 -0.35 -0.44 5.11
CA ARG A 184 -0.80 -1.79 4.68
C ARG A 184 0.24 -2.53 3.84
N TYR A 185 0.92 -1.82 2.93
CA TYR A 185 1.89 -2.42 2.02
C TYR A 185 3.34 -2.17 2.45
N ASN A 186 3.56 -1.61 3.64
CA ASN A 186 4.88 -1.29 4.18
C ASN A 186 5.74 -0.50 3.19
N LEU A 187 5.18 0.54 2.56
CA LEU A 187 5.86 1.30 1.50
C LEU A 187 6.98 2.20 2.04
N HIS A 188 6.91 2.58 3.31
CA HIS A 188 7.92 3.42 3.99
C HIS A 188 9.30 2.76 4.05
N LYS A 189 9.39 1.42 3.97
CA LYS A 189 10.68 0.72 3.88
C LYS A 189 11.52 1.18 2.69
N TYR A 190 10.88 1.62 1.60
CA TYR A 190 11.59 2.13 0.42
C TYR A 190 12.15 3.53 0.66
N ASP A 191 11.54 4.33 1.55
CA ASP A 191 12.11 5.60 1.99
C ASP A 191 13.38 5.35 2.80
N GLU A 192 13.32 4.40 3.73
CA GLU A 192 14.44 3.99 4.60
C GLU A 192 15.62 3.44 3.79
N GLU A 193 15.34 2.57 2.82
CA GLU A 193 16.35 2.05 1.88
C GLU A 193 17.09 3.18 1.15
N VAL A 194 16.38 4.24 0.74
CA VAL A 194 16.99 5.40 0.05
C VAL A 194 17.77 6.29 1.01
N LEU A 195 17.27 6.50 2.23
CA LEU A 195 17.89 7.37 3.22
C LEU A 195 19.12 6.75 3.89
N GLY A 196 19.42 5.47 3.63
CA GLY A 196 20.52 4.76 4.27
C GLY A 196 20.34 4.65 5.79
N GLN A 197 19.12 4.87 6.29
CA GLN A 197 18.77 4.64 7.68
C GLN A 197 18.80 3.12 7.87
N SER A 198 19.84 2.61 8.53
CA SER A 198 19.87 1.21 8.96
C SER A 198 18.63 0.99 9.80
N TYR A 199 17.72 0.18 9.26
CA TYR A 199 16.48 -0.26 9.89
C TYR A 199 16.66 -0.42 11.40
N ASP A 200 16.03 0.46 12.19
CA ASP A 200 16.07 0.32 13.64
C ASP A 200 15.28 -0.93 13.99
N LYS A 201 16.04 -1.98 14.29
CA LYS A 201 15.66 -3.39 14.32
C LYS A 201 14.73 -3.75 15.50
N SER A 202 14.16 -2.75 16.17
CA SER A 202 13.38 -2.89 17.39
C SER A 202 11.88 -3.04 17.18
N ASP A 203 11.37 -2.87 15.95
CA ASP A 203 9.94 -3.05 15.61
C ASP A 203 9.67 -4.25 14.67
N LEU A 204 10.71 -5.04 14.34
CA LEU A 204 10.62 -6.31 13.59
C LEU A 204 11.13 -7.53 14.37
N THR A 205 11.34 -7.44 15.68
CA THR A 205 11.56 -8.64 16.48
C THR A 205 10.23 -9.38 16.70
N ASP A 206 9.67 -9.91 15.63
CA ASP A 206 8.99 -11.20 15.67
C ASP A 206 8.85 -11.76 14.24
N HIS A 207 9.35 -12.98 14.00
CA HIS A 207 9.16 -13.83 12.78
C HIS A 207 10.19 -13.80 11.61
N SER A 208 11.50 -13.71 11.86
CA SER A 208 12.47 -14.14 10.83
C SER A 208 12.52 -15.68 10.74
N VAL A 209 11.90 -16.26 9.71
CA VAL A 209 11.95 -17.71 9.45
C VAL A 209 13.17 -18.07 8.60
N SER A 210 13.95 -19.05 9.06
CA SER A 210 15.07 -19.65 8.33
C SER A 210 14.75 -21.10 7.94
N HIS A 211 15.27 -21.56 6.81
CA HIS A 211 15.13 -22.95 6.34
C HIS A 211 16.48 -23.57 6.01
N ILE A 212 16.69 -24.81 6.43
CA ILE A 212 17.87 -25.59 6.09
C ILE A 212 17.53 -26.41 4.85
N VAL A 213 18.26 -26.18 3.76
CA VAL A 213 18.08 -26.88 2.48
C VAL A 213 18.27 -28.39 2.68
N VAL A 214 17.27 -29.19 2.30
CA VAL A 214 17.32 -30.65 2.28
C VAL A 214 17.31 -31.18 0.85
N LYS A 215 17.61 -32.48 0.68
CA LYS A 215 17.61 -33.11 -0.64
C LYS A 215 16.23 -32.95 -1.30
N GLY A 216 16.21 -32.39 -2.51
CA GLY A 216 14.98 -32.12 -3.28
C GLY A 216 14.48 -30.69 -3.21
N ASP A 217 15.09 -29.84 -2.35
CA ASP A 217 14.80 -28.42 -2.36
C ASP A 217 15.39 -27.74 -3.60
N THR A 218 14.60 -26.81 -4.14
CA THR A 218 14.99 -25.88 -5.20
C THR A 218 14.55 -24.50 -4.77
N LEU A 219 15.17 -23.44 -5.29
CA LEU A 219 14.67 -22.10 -4.99
C LEU A 219 13.19 -21.93 -5.35
N TYR A 220 12.73 -22.59 -6.42
CA TYR A 220 11.32 -22.55 -6.80
C TYR A 220 10.42 -23.28 -5.77
N SER A 221 10.78 -24.50 -5.36
CA SER A 221 9.98 -25.23 -4.35
C SER A 221 9.98 -24.51 -3.01
N LEU A 222 11.09 -23.89 -2.63
CA LEU A 222 11.19 -23.08 -1.42
C LEU A 222 10.45 -21.75 -1.55
N SER A 223 10.48 -21.09 -2.71
CA SER A 223 9.72 -19.86 -2.92
C SER A 223 8.23 -20.13 -2.85
N LYS A 224 7.77 -21.30 -3.34
CA LYS A 224 6.39 -21.75 -3.16
C LYS A 224 6.08 -22.11 -1.71
N LYS A 225 6.97 -22.84 -1.04
CA LYS A 225 6.81 -23.27 0.35
C LYS A 225 6.73 -22.09 1.33
N TYR A 226 7.51 -21.04 1.08
CA TYR A 226 7.63 -19.86 1.93
C TYR A 226 6.97 -18.60 1.36
N ASN A 227 6.10 -18.78 0.36
CA ASN A 227 5.34 -17.71 -0.29
C ASN A 227 6.17 -16.46 -0.64
N THR A 228 7.27 -16.68 -1.33
CA THR A 228 8.18 -15.63 -1.79
C THR A 228 8.53 -15.88 -3.26
N THR A 229 9.36 -15.05 -3.86
CA THR A 229 9.85 -15.27 -5.23
C THR A 229 11.26 -15.85 -5.21
N VAL A 230 11.62 -16.59 -6.28
CA VAL A 230 13.00 -17.07 -6.46
C VAL A 230 13.97 -15.90 -6.41
N GLU A 231 13.66 -14.82 -7.11
CA GLU A 231 14.45 -13.58 -7.09
C GLU A 231 14.59 -13.02 -5.67
N ARG A 232 13.51 -12.94 -4.89
CA ARG A 232 13.56 -12.45 -3.51
C ARG A 232 14.40 -13.35 -2.61
N LEU A 233 14.30 -14.68 -2.76
CA LEU A 233 15.15 -15.63 -2.02
C LEU A 233 16.62 -15.47 -2.39
N MET A 234 16.92 -15.29 -3.68
CA MET A 234 18.28 -15.07 -4.13
C MET A 234 18.84 -13.78 -3.54
N LEU A 235 18.09 -12.68 -3.61
CA LEU A 235 18.48 -11.40 -3.05
C LEU A 235 18.67 -11.47 -1.52
N LEU A 236 17.75 -12.12 -0.79
CA LEU A 236 17.83 -12.26 0.68
C LEU A 236 19.07 -13.05 1.14
N ASN A 237 19.53 -13.98 0.31
CA ASN A 237 20.61 -14.89 0.63
C ASN A 237 21.88 -14.62 -0.17
N ASN A 238 21.95 -13.47 -0.86
CA ASN A 238 23.05 -13.08 -1.74
C ASN A 238 23.46 -14.18 -2.74
N LEU A 239 22.48 -14.91 -3.29
CA LEU A 239 22.72 -15.96 -4.28
C LEU A 239 22.83 -15.35 -5.67
N THR A 240 23.90 -15.69 -6.38
CA THR A 240 24.10 -15.30 -7.78
C THR A 240 23.65 -16.39 -8.76
N SER A 241 23.28 -17.57 -8.25
CA SER A 241 22.78 -18.72 -9.03
C SER A 241 21.59 -19.38 -8.34
N THR A 242 20.88 -20.23 -9.08
CA THR A 242 19.73 -20.99 -8.56
C THR A 242 20.11 -22.28 -7.83
N ASP A 243 21.40 -22.59 -7.78
CA ASP A 243 21.91 -23.83 -7.19
C ASP A 243 21.90 -23.77 -5.66
N LEU A 244 21.32 -24.79 -5.04
CA LEU A 244 21.27 -24.93 -3.59
C LEU A 244 22.08 -26.11 -3.13
N LYS A 245 22.82 -25.94 -2.02
CA LYS A 245 23.56 -27.03 -1.39
C LYS A 245 22.76 -27.58 -0.21
N VAL A 246 22.64 -28.91 -0.12
CA VAL A 246 22.04 -29.54 1.07
C VAL A 246 22.82 -29.10 2.32
N GLY A 247 22.10 -28.70 3.36
CA GLY A 247 22.64 -28.12 4.59
C GLY A 247 22.81 -26.60 4.56
N GLN A 248 22.64 -25.94 3.42
CA GLN A 248 22.65 -24.48 3.32
C GLN A 248 21.49 -23.87 4.09
N VAL A 249 21.75 -22.85 4.90
CA VAL A 249 20.70 -22.09 5.58
C VAL A 249 20.26 -20.95 4.69
N LEU A 250 18.95 -20.85 4.45
CA LEU A 250 18.31 -19.77 3.73
C LEU A 250 17.46 -18.93 4.67
N ILE A 251 17.66 -17.62 4.62
CA ILE A 251 16.81 -16.60 5.20
C ILE A 251 15.62 -16.40 4.27
N LEU A 252 14.41 -16.53 4.81
CA LEU A 252 13.20 -16.55 4.00
C LEU A 252 12.38 -15.26 4.14
N ASN A 253 12.50 -14.57 5.29
CA ASN A 253 11.74 -13.40 5.74
C ASN A 253 10.26 -13.41 5.32
N SER A 254 9.38 -13.77 6.26
CA SER A 254 7.93 -13.76 6.07
C SER A 254 7.31 -12.44 6.54
N ASN A 255 6.59 -11.80 5.63
CA ASN A 255 5.26 -11.22 5.84
C ASN A 255 4.50 -11.40 4.54
#